data_AF-A0A2S1WJQ8-F1
#
_entry.id   AF-A0A2S1WJQ8-F1
#
_cell.length_a   1.000
_cell.length_b   1.000
_cell.length_c   1.000
_cell.angle_alpha   90.00
_cell.angle_beta   90.00
_cell.angle_gamma   90.00
#
_symmetry.space_group_name_H-M   'P 1'
#
loop_
_entity.id
_entity.type
_entity.pdbx_description
1 polymer ?
#
loop_
_entity_poly.entity_id
_entity_poly.type
_entity_poly.pdbx_seq_one_letter_code
_entity_poly.pdbx_strand_id
1 'polypeptide(L)'
;EFQLSQLPAAVQGLHGLCLNMCGAVHCSDIAILGYHRKPPMLDHEYLDKMCEIPLAIAACPTAAIKPAKVKLPDGKEVKSVAVNEPRC
;
A
#
# COMPACT_ATOMS: atom_id res chain seq x y z
N GLU A 1 25.35 6.75 -23.59
CA GLU A 1 24.39 6.98 -24.68
C GLU A 1 23.61 5.69 -24.97
N PHE A 2 22.30 5.78 -25.21
CA PHE A 2 21.43 4.66 -25.65
C PHE A 2 21.59 4.36 -27.16
N GLN A 3 22.67 4.83 -27.78
CA GLN A 3 22.78 4.92 -29.25
C GLN A 3 23.20 3.61 -29.93
N LEU A 4 23.62 2.60 -29.17
CA LEU A 4 24.07 1.32 -29.72
C LEU A 4 22.96 0.27 -29.69
N SER A 5 22.47 -0.11 -30.87
CA SER A 5 21.47 -1.17 -31.07
C SER A 5 22.09 -2.57 -31.01
N GLN A 6 22.69 -2.95 -29.88
CA GLN A 6 23.30 -4.27 -29.69
C GLN A 6 22.32 -5.34 -29.16
N LEU A 7 21.09 -4.95 -28.86
CA LEU A 7 20.06 -5.84 -28.34
C LEU A 7 19.21 -6.42 -29.50
N PRO A 8 18.74 -7.67 -29.38
CA PRO A 8 17.98 -8.34 -30.44
C PRO A 8 16.60 -7.72 -30.71
N ALA A 9 16.08 -6.94 -29.76
CA ALA A 9 14.82 -6.19 -29.87
C ALA A 9 14.90 -4.90 -29.04
N ALA A 10 13.97 -3.98 -29.29
CA ALA A 10 13.81 -2.80 -28.45
C ALA A 10 13.36 -3.21 -27.03
N VAL A 11 14.08 -2.77 -26.01
CA VAL A 11 13.76 -3.05 -24.60
C VAL A 11 13.09 -1.83 -23.99
N GLN A 12 11.89 -2.00 -23.45
CA GLN A 12 11.15 -0.97 -22.73
C GLN A 12 11.36 -1.12 -21.23
N GLY A 13 12.05 -0.14 -20.63
CA GLY A 13 12.21 -0.03 -19.19
C GLY A 13 11.28 1.02 -18.60
N LEU A 14 10.53 0.67 -17.55
CA LEU A 14 9.77 1.63 -16.76
C LEU A 14 10.00 1.46 -15.26
N HIS A 15 9.63 2.50 -14.52
CA HIS A 15 9.72 2.53 -13.07
C HIS A 15 8.35 2.87 -12.48
N GLY A 16 8.02 2.22 -11.36
CA GLY A 16 6.86 2.51 -10.53
C GLY A 16 7.28 2.86 -9.11
N LEU A 17 6.70 3.91 -8.53
CA LEU A 17 6.98 4.33 -7.17
C LEU A 17 6.29 3.43 -6.11
N CYS A 18 5.13 2.85 -6.45
CA CYS A 18 4.37 1.96 -5.58
C CYS A 18 3.59 0.93 -6.41
N LEU A 19 2.98 -0.04 -5.71
CA LEU A 19 2.20 -1.14 -6.30
C LEU A 19 0.95 -0.72 -7.09
N ASN A 20 0.59 0.56 -7.08
CA ASN A 20 -0.47 1.07 -7.96
C ASN A 20 -0.04 1.06 -9.44
N MET A 21 1.24 0.84 -9.74
CA MET A 21 1.74 0.53 -11.09
C MET A 21 1.33 1.55 -12.15
N CYS A 22 1.30 2.84 -11.78
CA CYS A 22 0.93 3.91 -12.70
C CYS A 22 1.80 3.87 -13.98
N GLY A 23 1.16 3.84 -15.15
CA GLY A 23 1.84 3.70 -16.44
C GLY A 23 1.92 2.24 -16.91
N ALA A 24 3.01 1.89 -17.58
CA ALA A 24 3.21 0.58 -18.23
C ALA A 24 4.19 -0.34 -17.46
N VAL A 25 4.39 -0.09 -16.17
CA VAL A 25 5.34 -0.85 -15.33
C VAL A 25 5.01 -2.36 -15.31
N HIS A 26 3.73 -2.72 -15.37
CA HIS A 26 3.26 -4.11 -15.37
C HIS A 26 3.45 -4.84 -16.72
N CYS A 27 3.76 -4.12 -17.80
CA CYS A 27 3.92 -4.67 -19.16
C CYS A 27 5.26 -4.26 -19.82
N SER A 28 6.23 -3.82 -19.01
CA SER A 28 7.58 -3.51 -19.46
C SER A 28 8.45 -4.76 -19.53
N ASP A 29 9.43 -4.78 -20.42
CA ASP A 29 10.45 -5.84 -20.46
C ASP A 29 11.27 -5.85 -19.17
N ILE A 30 11.56 -4.66 -18.62
CA ILE A 30 12.25 -4.48 -17.35
C ILE A 30 11.49 -3.45 -16.51
N ALA A 31 11.07 -3.85 -15.31
CA ALA A 31 10.32 -3.01 -14.39
C ALA A 31 11.07 -2.83 -13.06
N ILE A 32 11.20 -1.59 -12.60
CA ILE A 32 11.71 -1.28 -11.26
C ILE A 32 10.55 -0.78 -10.40
N LEU A 33 10.28 -1.44 -9.29
CA LEU A 33 9.16 -1.12 -8.41
C LEU A 33 9.60 -0.85 -6.97
N GLY A 34 9.09 0.23 -6.39
CA GLY A 34 9.12 0.47 -4.94
C GLY A 34 8.12 -0.41 -4.19
N TYR A 35 8.59 -1.18 -3.20
CA TYR A 35 7.75 -2.05 -2.36
C TYR A 35 7.92 -1.72 -0.87
N HIS A 36 6.79 -1.67 -0.13
CA HIS A 36 6.79 -1.45 1.32
C HIS A 36 6.96 -2.77 2.08
N ARG A 37 7.90 -2.82 3.03
CA ARG A 37 8.20 -4.03 3.83
C ARG A 37 7.71 -3.96 5.28
N LYS A 38 6.97 -2.91 5.64
CA LYS A 38 6.47 -2.69 7.00
C LYS A 38 4.96 -2.42 6.94
N PRO A 39 4.18 -2.97 7.89
CA PRO A 39 2.76 -2.64 8.01
C PRO A 39 2.57 -1.15 8.32
N PRO A 40 1.38 -0.59 8.03
CA PRO A 40 1.07 0.81 8.30
C PRO A 40 1.07 1.10 9.81
N MET A 41 1.47 2.31 10.17
CA MET A 41 1.29 2.82 11.54
C MET A 41 -0.15 3.33 11.70
N LEU A 42 -0.77 3.09 12.87
CA LEU A 42 -2.15 3.46 13.14
C LEU A 42 -2.24 4.62 14.11
N ASP A 43 -2.78 5.74 13.62
CA ASP A 43 -3.12 6.89 14.45
C ASP A 43 -4.57 6.78 14.93
N HIS A 44 -4.74 6.13 16.08
CA HIS A 44 -6.07 5.82 16.66
C HIS A 44 -6.90 7.08 16.98
N GLU A 45 -6.28 8.25 17.20
CA GLU A 45 -7.00 9.50 17.51
C GLU A 45 -7.74 10.12 16.32
N TYR A 46 -7.20 9.94 15.11
CA TYR A 46 -7.69 10.61 13.90
C TYR A 46 -8.40 9.65 12.94
N LEU A 47 -8.23 8.34 13.10
CA LEU A 47 -8.84 7.33 12.24
C LEU A 47 -10.38 7.44 12.14
N ASP A 48 -11.07 7.64 13.26
CA ASP A 48 -12.54 7.76 13.28
C ASP A 48 -13.04 9.09 12.68
N LYS A 49 -12.19 10.12 12.65
CA LYS A 49 -12.54 11.46 12.15
C LYS A 49 -12.31 11.59 10.64
N MET A 50 -11.31 10.89 10.10
CA MET A 50 -10.83 11.06 8.72
C MET A 50 -11.19 9.90 7.79
N CYS A 51 -11.42 8.71 8.32
CA CYS A 51 -11.57 7.50 7.51
C CYS A 51 -12.92 6.83 7.70
N GLU A 52 -13.55 6.43 6.58
CA GLU A 52 -14.67 5.50 6.62
C GLU A 52 -14.13 4.09 6.88
N ILE A 53 -14.29 3.61 8.12
CA ILE A 53 -13.77 2.30 8.57
C ILE A 53 -14.16 1.14 7.63
N PRO A 54 -15.40 1.04 7.10
CA PRO A 54 -15.75 -0.03 6.17
C PRO A 54 -14.95 0.02 4.86
N LEU A 55 -14.66 1.22 4.33
CA LEU A 55 -13.85 1.37 3.12
C LEU A 55 -12.40 0.98 3.37
N ALA A 56 -11.84 1.35 4.53
CA ALA A 56 -10.48 0.98 4.90
C ALA A 56 -10.32 -0.55 5.03
N ILE A 57 -11.32 -1.25 5.58
CA ILE A 57 -11.33 -2.72 5.66
C ILE A 57 -11.43 -3.34 4.27
N ALA A 58 -12.34 -2.83 3.42
CA ALA A 58 -12.56 -3.34 2.07
C ALA A 58 -11.37 -3.12 1.13
N ALA A 59 -10.55 -2.10 1.38
CA ALA A 59 -9.36 -1.81 0.58
C ALA A 59 -8.24 -2.85 0.74
N CYS A 60 -8.24 -3.66 1.81
CA CYS A 60 -7.18 -4.63 2.07
C CYS A 60 -7.42 -5.95 1.31
N PRO A 61 -6.60 -6.31 0.30
CA PRO A 61 -6.82 -7.52 -0.50
C PRO A 61 -6.60 -8.82 0.30
N THR A 62 -5.77 -8.79 1.34
CA THR A 62 -5.48 -9.96 2.20
C THR A 62 -6.37 -10.03 3.44
N ALA A 63 -7.32 -9.10 3.60
CA ALA A 63 -8.19 -8.97 4.77
C ALA A 63 -7.40 -8.93 6.11
N ALA A 64 -6.25 -8.25 6.12
CA ALA A 64 -5.42 -8.05 7.31
C ALA A 64 -6.02 -7.03 8.29
N ILE A 65 -6.86 -6.11 7.81
CA ILE A 65 -7.48 -5.02 8.59
C ILE A 65 -8.80 -5.49 9.19
N LYS A 66 -8.96 -5.38 10.50
CA LYS A 66 -10.19 -5.74 11.24
C LYS A 66 -10.73 -4.54 12.03
N PRO A 67 -12.06 -4.45 12.24
CA PRO A 67 -12.62 -3.43 13.11
C PRO A 67 -12.22 -3.71 14.56
N ALA A 68 -11.79 -2.68 15.28
CA ALA A 68 -11.44 -2.73 16.68
C ALA A 68 -11.96 -1.50 17.43
N LYS A 69 -12.06 -1.57 18.76
CA LYS A 69 -12.31 -0.40 19.60
C LYS A 69 -11.08 -0.20 20.47
N VAL A 70 -10.53 1.01 20.44
CA VAL A 70 -9.33 1.35 21.22
C VAL A 70 -9.70 2.43 22.22
N LYS A 71 -9.21 2.29 23.45
CA LYS A 71 -9.33 3.31 24.51
C LYS A 71 -8.15 4.27 24.37
N LEU A 72 -8.42 5.53 24.09
CA LEU A 72 -7.39 6.56 24.12
C LEU A 72 -6.98 6.89 25.57
N PRO A 73 -5.78 7.47 25.77
CA PRO A 73 -5.32 7.94 27.08
C PRO A 73 -6.29 8.94 27.75
N ASP A 74 -7.12 9.64 26.97
CA ASP A 74 -8.18 10.54 27.46
C ASP A 74 -9.46 9.81 27.94
N GLY A 75 -9.46 8.48 27.98
CA GLY A 75 -10.59 7.66 28.44
C GLY A 75 -11.72 7.48 27.43
N LYS A 76 -11.63 8.09 26.25
CA LYS A 76 -12.63 7.97 25.18
C LYS A 76 -12.43 6.68 24.38
N GLU A 77 -13.50 5.88 24.26
CA GLU A 77 -13.54 4.75 23.32
C GLU A 77 -13.78 5.27 21.91
N VAL A 78 -12.83 5.04 21.01
CA VAL A 78 -12.96 5.37 19.59
C VAL A 78 -13.03 4.10 18.77
N LYS A 79 -13.76 4.18 17.66
CA LYS A 79 -13.75 3.13 16.65
C LYS A 79 -12.43 3.23 15.90
N SER A 80 -11.71 2.13 15.81
CA SER A 80 -10.44 2.07 15.11
C SER A 80 -10.31 0.76 14.35
N VAL A 81 -9.13 0.52 13.79
CA VAL A 81 -8.81 -0.74 13.13
C VAL A 81 -7.63 -1.42 13.82
N ALA A 82 -7.56 -2.74 13.69
CA ALA A 82 -6.42 -3.54 14.09
C ALA A 82 -5.85 -4.24 12.86
N VAL A 83 -4.52 -4.23 12.71
CA VAL A 83 -3.83 -4.87 11.59
C VAL A 83 -3.22 -6.19 12.04
N ASN A 84 -3.50 -7.24 11.29
CA ASN A 84 -2.89 -8.55 11.49
C ASN A 84 -1.59 -8.64 10.67
N GLU A 85 -0.45 -8.37 11.30
CA GLU A 85 0.88 -8.34 10.68
C GLU A 85 1.24 -9.57 9.82
N PRO A 86 1.02 -10.84 10.24
CA PRO A 86 1.34 -12.00 9.40
C PRO A 86 0.51 -12.11 8.12
N ARG A 87 -0.57 -11.31 7.98
CA ARG A 87 -1.38 -11.23 6.75
C ARG A 87 -1.12 -9.96 5.94
N CYS A 88 -0.30 -9.04 6.45
CA CYS A 88 -0.01 -7.74 5.83
C CYS A 88 1.26 -7.80 4.99
#